data_AF-A0A960TUM8-F1
#
_entry.id   AF-A0A960TUM8-F1
#
_cell.length_a   1.000
_cell.length_b   1.000
_cell.length_c   1.000
_cell.angle_alpha   90.00
_cell.angle_beta   90.00
_cell.angle_gamma   90.00
#
_symmetry.space_group_name_H-M   'P 1'
#
loop_
_entity.id
_entity.type
_entity.pdbx_description
1 polymer ?
#
loop_
_entity_poly.entity_id
_entity_poly.type
_entity_poly.pdbx_seq_one_letter_code
_entity_poly.pdbx_strand_id
1 'polypeptide(L)'
;MARYNTVPDGGTPNAHFDFLEDSVGGFPSGSMVDYYTPIVNQRLNVSSPLTLDASYAISGVTGNVQVTVTVDQAVTTTNNWVRIVVIEDDVHDHDNMARLMTADAALNITQPGETQTVARAFAVDPGWKVNDLEIIAFVQSDNGTRPVLQSAKAEAAYNGSITVNVEPAGLGADWTLDGPNGFSLPGEDSMQLAVFDEGDYTLSFGDVPGWTAPAPGEITQTLTPQGELVYTGVYSGGPFTAVLDGPLGDAGPARGVALVDFDADGDLDIHVVNSGAADLLLRNDAGVFTDVAAGLAADSGAGMAAVWADYDNDGDPDFYLARDGVANSLVRNDGGVFVDATIGALGNTGAGRGVAWADFDLDGLLDLYVCNDGQANVLFRNYGPAGDSWFFLDQSTGVNDAGGTQSASWGDFDDDGDPDLVITNAFTADRLFENAGAFGFNPVTNSNINNLGAGSGVDWGDF
;
A
#
# COMPACT_ATOMS: atom_id res chain seq x y z
N MET A 1 14.99 -3.71 -32.47
CA MET A 1 15.68 -4.35 -31.33
C MET A 1 17.17 -4.06 -31.39
N ALA A 2 17.75 -3.38 -30.40
CA ALA A 2 19.20 -3.41 -30.20
C ALA A 2 19.52 -4.60 -29.25
N ARG A 3 20.35 -5.57 -29.66
CA ARG A 3 20.83 -6.63 -28.77
C ARG A 3 22.31 -6.44 -28.48
N TYR A 4 22.65 -6.28 -27.20
CA TYR A 4 24.02 -6.43 -26.71
C TYR A 4 24.38 -7.92 -26.70
N ASN A 5 25.12 -8.40 -27.70
CA ASN A 5 25.72 -9.74 -27.64
C ASN A 5 27.15 -9.64 -27.13
N THR A 6 27.39 -10.13 -25.91
CA THR A 6 28.75 -10.46 -25.45
C THR A 6 29.19 -11.77 -26.08
N VAL A 7 30.29 -11.77 -26.83
CA VAL A 7 30.91 -13.01 -27.33
C VAL A 7 31.78 -13.56 -26.20
N PRO A 8 31.58 -14.81 -25.73
CA PRO A 8 32.48 -15.43 -24.77
C PRO A 8 33.69 -15.95 -25.54
N ASP A 9 34.75 -15.15 -25.64
CA ASP A 9 36.16 -15.57 -25.63
C ASP A 9 37.08 -14.40 -26.02
N GLY A 10 37.72 -13.79 -25.02
CA GLY A 10 39.05 -13.16 -25.09
C GLY A 10 39.35 -12.03 -26.09
N GLY A 11 38.41 -11.60 -26.94
CA GLY A 11 38.55 -10.48 -27.86
C GLY A 11 37.85 -9.21 -27.38
N THR A 12 38.41 -8.04 -27.68
CA THR A 12 37.82 -6.72 -27.39
C THR A 12 36.35 -6.60 -27.87
N PRO A 13 35.46 -5.96 -27.09
CA PRO A 13 34.04 -5.86 -27.43
C PRO A 13 33.81 -4.99 -28.66
N ASN A 14 33.07 -5.49 -29.64
CA ASN A 14 32.56 -4.73 -30.78
C ASN A 14 31.06 -4.47 -30.57
N ALA A 15 30.63 -3.21 -30.60
CA ALA A 15 29.21 -2.87 -30.67
C ALA A 15 28.70 -3.10 -32.10
N HIS A 16 27.70 -3.98 -32.26
CA HIS A 16 26.95 -4.16 -33.51
C HIS A 16 25.63 -3.41 -33.40
N PHE A 17 25.36 -2.46 -34.30
CA PHE A 17 24.05 -1.87 -34.49
C PHE A 17 23.39 -2.53 -35.71
N ASP A 18 22.45 -3.44 -35.47
CA ASP A 18 21.56 -3.97 -36.52
C ASP A 18 20.19 -3.30 -36.38
N PHE A 19 19.79 -2.55 -37.40
CA PHE A 19 18.45 -1.99 -37.49
C PHE A 19 17.55 -3.02 -38.18
N LEU A 20 16.83 -3.81 -37.38
CA LEU A 20 15.73 -4.65 -37.88
C LEU A 20 14.44 -3.82 -37.84
N GLU A 21 13.91 -3.46 -39.01
CA GLU A 21 12.49 -3.13 -39.18
C GLU A 21 11.69 -4.44 -39.06
N ASP A 22 10.79 -4.53 -38.08
CA ASP A 22 9.77 -5.57 -38.08
C ASP A 22 8.60 -5.11 -38.95
N SER A 23 8.43 -5.75 -40.11
CA SER A 23 7.34 -5.48 -41.02
C SER A 23 6.05 -6.08 -40.47
N VAL A 24 5.23 -5.26 -39.81
CA VAL A 24 3.83 -5.61 -39.52
C VAL A 24 2.91 -4.53 -40.10
N GLY A 25 2.34 -4.82 -41.28
CA GLY A 25 1.05 -4.24 -41.70
C GLY A 25 1.05 -3.03 -42.65
N GLY A 26 1.22 -3.29 -43.95
CA GLY A 26 0.45 -2.66 -45.03
C GLY A 26 0.57 -1.15 -45.27
N PHE A 27 1.56 -0.73 -46.07
CA PHE A 27 1.49 0.50 -46.86
C PHE A 27 1.73 0.20 -48.36
N PRO A 28 1.10 0.95 -49.29
CA PRO A 28 1.15 0.65 -50.72
C PRO A 28 2.56 0.92 -51.28
N SER A 29 3.00 0.01 -52.13
CA SER A 29 4.25 0.03 -52.89
C SER A 29 4.57 1.41 -53.50
N GLY A 30 5.65 2.06 -53.03
CA GLY A 30 6.07 3.34 -53.60
C GLY A 30 7.21 4.09 -52.93
N SER A 31 8.20 3.44 -52.32
CA SER A 31 9.46 4.12 -51.93
C SER A 31 10.58 3.11 -51.72
N MET A 32 11.76 3.41 -52.28
CA MET A 32 12.89 2.50 -52.41
C MET A 32 13.46 2.05 -51.07
N VAL A 33 13.70 0.74 -50.97
CA VAL A 33 14.49 0.06 -49.95
C VAL A 33 15.95 0.11 -50.41
N ASP A 34 16.81 0.89 -49.74
CA ASP A 34 18.25 0.81 -49.95
C ASP A 34 18.91 0.00 -48.82
N TYR A 35 19.30 -1.23 -49.16
CA TYR A 35 20.10 -2.13 -48.34
C TYR A 35 21.55 -1.61 -48.24
N TYR A 36 22.08 -1.45 -47.04
CA TYR A 36 23.53 -1.36 -46.82
C TYR A 36 24.03 -2.51 -45.94
N THR A 37 24.73 -3.47 -46.57
CA THR A 37 25.52 -4.51 -45.88
C THR A 37 26.75 -3.91 -45.18
N PRO A 38 27.08 -4.31 -43.94
CA PRO A 38 28.25 -3.80 -43.24
C PRO A 38 29.53 -4.48 -43.75
N ILE A 39 30.35 -3.73 -44.50
CA ILE A 39 31.72 -4.17 -44.82
C ILE A 39 32.64 -3.86 -43.64
N VAL A 40 33.00 -4.97 -42.99
CA VAL A 40 34.04 -5.27 -42.00
C VAL A 40 35.38 -4.55 -42.25
N ASN A 41 36.03 -4.14 -41.14
CA ASN A 41 37.44 -3.77 -40.95
C ASN A 41 37.99 -2.52 -41.67
N GLN A 42 38.06 -1.39 -40.94
CA GLN A 42 39.26 -0.55 -40.86
C GLN A 42 39.14 0.41 -39.66
N ARG A 43 40.22 0.52 -38.88
CA ARG A 43 40.34 1.47 -37.76
C ARG A 43 40.04 2.89 -38.25
N LEU A 44 38.98 3.53 -37.75
CA LEU A 44 38.78 4.96 -37.93
C LEU A 44 39.67 5.71 -36.94
N ASN A 45 40.85 6.13 -37.40
CA ASN A 45 41.52 7.29 -36.83
C ASN A 45 40.96 8.50 -37.57
N VAL A 46 39.95 9.17 -37.01
CA VAL A 46 39.44 10.43 -37.56
C VAL A 46 39.16 11.33 -36.37
N SER A 47 39.92 12.42 -36.24
CA SER A 47 39.44 13.59 -35.50
C SER A 47 38.07 13.95 -36.11
N SER A 48 36.98 13.77 -35.36
CA SER A 48 35.63 14.05 -35.84
C SER A 48 35.56 15.52 -36.28
N PRO A 49 35.14 15.85 -37.51
CA PRO A 49 35.05 17.23 -37.98
C PRO A 49 33.84 17.99 -37.41
N LEU A 50 33.15 17.43 -36.42
CA LEU A 50 31.86 17.87 -35.90
C LEU A 50 31.81 17.71 -34.37
N THR A 51 31.11 18.63 -33.72
CA THR A 51 30.66 18.56 -32.34
C THR A 51 29.14 18.75 -32.32
N LEU A 52 28.45 17.94 -31.50
CA LEU A 52 27.00 17.99 -31.34
C LEU A 52 26.67 18.38 -29.91
N ASP A 53 25.89 19.44 -29.76
CA ASP A 53 25.23 19.78 -28.51
C ASP A 53 23.72 19.69 -28.74
N ALA A 54 23.02 18.93 -27.91
CA ALA A 54 21.59 18.75 -28.03
C ALA A 54 20.88 19.06 -26.71
N SER A 55 19.74 19.71 -26.80
CA SER A 55 18.85 19.99 -25.67
C SER A 55 17.41 19.76 -26.07
N TYR A 56 16.55 19.52 -25.10
CA TYR A 56 15.12 19.41 -25.34
C TYR A 56 14.33 20.21 -24.31
N ALA A 57 13.15 20.66 -24.72
CA ALA A 57 12.14 21.24 -23.85
C ALA A 57 10.81 20.58 -24.16
N ILE A 58 10.04 20.23 -23.14
CA ILE A 58 8.66 19.76 -23.28
C ILE A 58 7.75 20.89 -22.83
N SER A 59 6.57 20.99 -23.43
CA SER A 59 5.48 21.80 -22.90
C SER A 59 4.15 21.10 -23.17
N GLY A 60 3.50 20.65 -22.09
CA GLY A 60 2.30 19.83 -22.16
C GLY A 60 2.50 18.57 -23.01
N VAL A 61 1.61 18.33 -23.98
CA VAL A 61 1.68 17.17 -24.90
C VAL A 61 2.60 17.37 -26.11
N THR A 62 3.37 18.47 -26.14
CA THR A 62 4.26 18.79 -27.26
C THR A 62 5.69 18.97 -26.77
N GLY A 63 6.62 18.20 -27.33
CA GLY A 63 8.04 18.33 -27.10
C GLY A 63 8.70 19.08 -28.23
N ASN A 64 9.75 19.82 -27.94
CA ASN A 64 10.65 20.42 -28.92
C ASN A 64 12.08 19.95 -28.62
N VAL A 65 12.68 19.27 -29.59
CA VAL A 65 14.12 18.98 -29.58
C VAL A 65 14.83 20.08 -30.36
N GLN A 66 15.89 20.63 -29.77
CA GLN A 66 16.83 21.51 -30.45
C GLN A 66 18.19 20.83 -30.52
N VAL A 67 18.69 20.62 -31.73
CA VAL A 67 20.04 20.10 -31.96
C VAL A 67 20.88 21.22 -32.57
N THR A 68 21.96 21.58 -31.89
CA THR A 68 22.96 22.49 -32.44
C THR A 68 24.13 21.68 -32.97
N VAL A 69 24.36 21.80 -34.28
CA VAL A 69 25.47 21.15 -34.97
C VAL A 69 26.56 22.18 -35.15
N THR A 70 27.75 21.87 -34.61
CA THR A 70 28.95 22.68 -34.77
C THR A 70 29.95 21.93 -35.63
N VAL A 71 30.56 22.62 -36.59
CA VAL A 71 31.55 22.02 -37.47
C VAL A 71 32.96 22.46 -37.06
N ASP A 72 33.78 21.52 -36.62
CA ASP A 72 35.17 21.79 -36.21
C ASP A 72 36.12 21.93 -37.42
N GLN A 73 35.75 21.42 -38.60
CA GLN A 73 36.55 21.51 -39.84
C GLN A 73 35.70 21.75 -41.09
N ALA A 74 36.18 22.54 -42.05
CA ALA A 74 35.42 22.91 -43.26
C ALA A 74 34.85 21.67 -44.00
N VAL A 75 33.52 21.57 -44.05
CA VAL A 75 32.84 20.55 -44.87
C VAL A 75 32.80 21.06 -46.31
N THR A 76 33.63 20.46 -47.17
CA THR A 76 33.81 20.91 -48.57
C THR A 76 32.85 20.23 -49.54
N THR A 77 31.96 19.36 -49.05
CA THR A 77 30.97 18.64 -49.85
C THR A 77 29.64 19.37 -49.91
N THR A 78 28.95 19.25 -51.04
CA THR A 78 27.57 19.73 -51.23
C THR A 78 26.58 18.65 -50.78
N ASN A 79 25.36 19.04 -50.38
CA ASN A 79 24.28 18.15 -49.89
C ASN A 79 24.54 17.42 -48.56
N ASN A 80 25.06 18.12 -47.55
CA ASN A 80 25.11 17.55 -46.20
C ASN A 80 23.72 17.64 -45.55
N TRP A 81 23.31 16.60 -44.83
CA TRP A 81 22.08 16.59 -44.04
C TRP A 81 22.35 16.06 -42.63
N VAL A 82 21.54 16.50 -41.67
CA VAL A 82 21.46 15.91 -40.34
C VAL A 82 20.13 15.20 -40.22
N ARG A 83 20.15 13.97 -39.69
CA ARG A 83 18.96 13.27 -39.23
C ARG A 83 18.96 13.20 -37.73
N ILE A 84 17.91 13.73 -37.11
CA ILE A 84 17.66 13.62 -35.67
C ILE A 84 16.87 12.34 -35.45
N VAL A 85 17.42 11.42 -34.65
CA VAL A 85 16.73 10.24 -34.13
C VAL A 85 16.51 10.43 -32.64
N VAL A 86 15.27 10.28 -32.20
CA VAL A 86 14.90 10.32 -30.77
C VAL A 86 14.57 8.90 -30.32
N ILE A 87 15.22 8.42 -29.25
CA ILE A 87 15.02 7.09 -28.68
C ILE A 87 14.56 7.24 -27.23
N GLU A 88 13.54 6.48 -26.85
CA GLU A 88 13.11 6.28 -25.47
C GLU A 88 13.87 5.06 -24.90
N ASP A 89 14.59 5.23 -23.80
CA ASP A 89 15.17 4.14 -23.03
C ASP A 89 14.26 3.87 -21.83
N ASP A 90 13.26 3.00 -22.00
CA ASP A 90 12.49 2.52 -20.86
C ASP A 90 13.17 1.28 -20.28
N VAL A 91 13.78 1.45 -19.12
CA VAL A 91 14.50 0.40 -18.40
C VAL A 91 13.52 -0.59 -17.72
N HIS A 92 12.20 -0.41 -17.80
CA HIS A 92 11.26 -1.18 -16.97
C HIS A 92 10.10 -1.90 -17.66
N ASP A 93 9.96 -1.89 -18.98
CA ASP A 93 8.99 -2.80 -19.62
C ASP A 93 9.54 -3.48 -20.87
N HIS A 94 9.39 -4.81 -20.90
CA HIS A 94 10.00 -5.68 -21.90
C HIS A 94 9.35 -5.57 -23.30
N ASP A 95 8.34 -4.72 -23.46
CA ASP A 95 7.52 -4.59 -24.68
C ASP A 95 7.58 -3.21 -25.36
N ASN A 96 8.53 -2.35 -25.01
CA ASN A 96 8.55 -0.98 -25.56
C ASN A 96 9.09 -0.90 -27.00
N MET A 97 8.17 -0.56 -27.91
CA MET A 97 8.49 -0.08 -29.24
C MET A 97 9.19 1.28 -29.14
N ALA A 98 10.50 1.33 -29.38
CA ALA A 98 11.19 2.59 -29.63
C ALA A 98 10.47 3.34 -30.76
N ARG A 99 9.78 4.44 -30.46
CA ARG A 99 9.17 5.30 -31.49
C ARG A 99 10.28 6.10 -32.17
N LEU A 100 10.77 5.56 -33.28
CA LEU A 100 11.74 6.21 -34.14
C LEU A 100 11.12 7.44 -34.81
N MET A 101 11.42 8.63 -34.29
CA MET A 101 11.17 9.87 -35.01
C MET A 101 12.42 10.25 -35.79
N THR A 102 12.30 10.34 -37.12
CA THR A 102 13.38 10.82 -37.99
C THR A 102 13.02 12.19 -38.53
N ALA A 103 13.94 13.13 -38.43
CA ALA A 103 13.80 14.43 -39.08
C ALA A 103 15.08 14.79 -39.81
N ASP A 104 14.97 14.90 -41.13
CA ASP A 104 16.07 15.31 -41.99
C ASP A 104 16.08 16.84 -42.14
N ALA A 105 17.26 17.44 -42.03
CA ALA A 105 17.48 18.86 -42.29
C ALA A 105 18.78 19.04 -43.07
N ALA A 106 18.75 19.91 -44.09
CA ALA A 106 19.96 20.28 -44.81
C ALA A 106 20.93 21.06 -43.89
N LEU A 107 22.19 20.65 -43.87
CA LEU A 107 23.30 21.33 -43.21
C LEU A 107 23.96 22.27 -44.21
N ASN A 108 23.74 23.56 -44.03
CA ASN A 108 24.28 24.64 -44.85
C ASN A 108 25.48 25.28 -44.15
N ILE A 109 26.42 24.46 -43.69
CA ILE A 109 27.62 24.93 -42.99
C ILE A 109 28.80 24.90 -43.94
N THR A 110 29.49 26.02 -44.09
CA THR A 110 30.51 26.22 -45.13
C THR A 110 31.89 26.55 -44.58
N GLN A 111 31.99 26.91 -43.30
CA GLN A 111 33.25 27.32 -42.65
C GLN A 111 33.49 26.59 -41.32
N PRO A 112 34.76 26.36 -40.91
CA PRO A 112 35.07 25.85 -39.57
C PRO A 112 34.58 26.83 -38.48
N GLY A 113 33.96 26.31 -37.42
CA GLY A 113 33.42 27.07 -36.29
C GLY A 113 32.02 27.67 -36.52
N GLU A 114 31.43 27.46 -37.70
CA GLU A 114 30.05 27.86 -37.98
C GLU A 114 29.07 26.85 -37.35
N THR A 115 28.00 27.36 -36.74
CA THR A 115 26.97 26.58 -36.06
C THR A 115 25.64 26.67 -36.79
N GLN A 116 24.88 25.58 -36.81
CA GLN A 116 23.51 25.57 -37.29
C GLN A 116 22.62 24.85 -36.28
N THR A 117 21.57 25.53 -35.82
CA THR A 117 20.55 24.93 -34.96
C THR A 117 19.40 24.39 -35.81
N VAL A 118 19.03 23.14 -35.56
CA VAL A 118 17.88 22.47 -36.14
C VAL A 118 16.87 22.18 -35.02
N ALA A 119 15.67 22.73 -35.14
CA ALA A 119 14.59 22.52 -34.18
C ALA A 119 13.44 21.70 -34.79
N ARG A 120 12.90 20.76 -34.02
CA ARG A 120 11.77 19.92 -34.42
C ARG A 120 10.82 19.67 -33.24
N ALA A 121 9.54 19.86 -33.53
CA ALA A 121 8.45 19.53 -32.63
C ALA A 121 8.08 18.04 -32.76
N PHE A 122 7.68 17.44 -31.65
CA PHE A 122 7.17 16.08 -31.57
C PHE A 122 6.00 16.00 -30.58
N ALA A 123 5.13 15.01 -30.74
CA ALA A 123 4.07 14.73 -29.78
C ALA A 123 4.65 13.90 -28.62
N VAL A 124 4.34 14.28 -27.39
CA VAL A 124 4.72 13.56 -26.15
C VAL A 124 3.48 12.82 -25.65
N ASP A 125 3.62 11.53 -25.34
CA ASP A 125 2.56 10.78 -24.69
C ASP A 125 2.59 11.12 -23.18
N PRO A 126 1.45 11.37 -22.51
CA PRO A 126 1.40 11.68 -21.08
C PRO A 126 2.06 10.65 -20.14
N GLY A 127 2.42 9.45 -20.62
CA GLY A 127 3.18 8.44 -19.86
C GLY A 127 4.71 8.47 -20.03
N TRP A 128 5.28 9.38 -20.85
CA TRP A 128 6.72 9.37 -21.15
C TRP A 128 7.58 9.75 -19.94
N LYS A 129 8.54 8.90 -19.59
CA LYS A 129 9.66 9.24 -18.69
C LYS A 129 10.83 9.73 -19.53
N VAL A 130 10.91 11.04 -19.72
CA VAL A 130 11.77 11.67 -20.74
C VAL A 130 13.26 11.71 -20.33
N ASN A 131 13.61 11.07 -19.22
CA ASN A 131 14.91 11.21 -18.59
C ASN A 131 16.08 10.63 -19.41
N ASP A 132 15.81 9.91 -20.50
CA ASP A 132 16.85 9.29 -21.33
C ASP A 132 16.58 9.43 -22.85
N LEU A 133 16.34 10.66 -23.33
CA LEU A 133 16.34 10.94 -24.77
C LEU A 133 17.77 10.88 -25.34
N GLU A 134 18.10 9.79 -26.04
CA GLU A 134 19.32 9.73 -26.85
C GLU A 134 19.07 10.33 -28.23
N ILE A 135 19.89 11.32 -28.61
CA ILE A 135 19.84 11.94 -29.94
C ILE A 135 21.04 11.48 -30.76
N ILE A 136 20.75 10.79 -31.86
CA ILE A 136 21.76 10.36 -32.82
C ILE A 136 21.67 11.24 -34.05
N ALA A 137 22.79 11.86 -34.43
CA ALA A 137 22.88 12.68 -35.63
C ALA A 137 23.74 11.99 -36.70
N PHE A 138 23.17 11.81 -37.89
CA PHE A 138 23.89 11.27 -39.04
C PHE A 138 24.29 12.39 -39.98
N VAL A 139 25.55 12.44 -40.42
CA VAL A 139 25.99 13.33 -41.51
C VAL A 139 26.52 12.48 -42.66
N GLN A 140 25.86 12.58 -43.82
CA GLN A 140 26.27 11.91 -45.06
C GLN A 140 26.57 12.94 -46.16
N SER A 141 27.65 12.69 -46.91
CA SER A 141 28.02 13.42 -48.12
C SER A 141 27.73 12.59 -49.37
N ASP A 142 27.22 13.20 -50.44
CA ASP A 142 26.82 12.51 -51.69
C ASP A 142 27.97 11.81 -52.46
N ASN A 143 29.24 11.97 -52.06
CA ASN A 143 30.39 11.41 -52.77
C ASN A 143 30.80 9.97 -52.33
N GLY A 144 29.91 9.21 -51.69
CA GLY A 144 30.16 7.79 -51.36
C GLY A 144 31.17 7.56 -50.23
N THR A 145 31.60 8.60 -49.54
CA THR A 145 32.30 8.50 -48.25
C THR A 145 31.30 8.22 -47.13
N ARG A 146 31.61 7.21 -46.31
CA ARG A 146 30.76 6.64 -45.25
C ARG A 146 30.24 7.72 -44.28
N PRO A 147 29.01 7.61 -43.75
CA PRO A 147 28.45 8.57 -42.80
C PRO A 147 29.32 8.68 -41.55
N VAL A 148 29.47 9.90 -41.03
CA VAL A 148 30.06 10.13 -39.71
C VAL A 148 28.94 9.98 -38.69
N LEU A 149 29.11 9.04 -37.75
CA LEU A 149 28.19 8.81 -36.65
C LEU A 149 28.68 9.57 -35.42
N GLN A 150 27.85 10.47 -34.90
CA GLN A 150 28.07 11.10 -33.60
C GLN A 150 26.72 11.17 -32.88
N SER A 151 26.70 10.72 -31.63
CA SER A 151 25.53 10.83 -30.75
C SER A 151 25.79 11.88 -29.67
N ALA A 152 24.74 12.55 -29.25
CA ALA A 152 24.72 13.42 -28.09
C ALA A 152 23.51 13.02 -27.23
N LYS A 153 23.72 12.78 -25.94
CA LYS A 153 22.60 12.69 -25.00
C LYS A 153 22.08 14.12 -24.80
N ALA A 154 20.78 14.32 -24.95
CA ALA A 154 20.20 15.61 -24.60
C ALA A 154 19.79 15.62 -23.14
N GLU A 155 20.16 16.68 -22.45
CA GLU A 155 19.69 16.96 -21.10
C GLU A 155 18.40 17.80 -21.18
N ALA A 156 17.45 17.53 -20.29
CA ALA A 156 16.22 18.30 -20.17
C ALA A 156 16.56 19.75 -19.82
N ALA A 157 16.01 20.72 -20.54
CA ALA A 157 16.20 22.13 -20.20
C ALA A 157 15.48 22.52 -18.88
N TYR A 158 14.47 21.75 -18.45
CA TYR A 158 13.64 22.03 -17.28
C TYR A 158 13.27 20.74 -16.54
N ASN A 159 13.88 20.51 -15.38
CA ASN A 159 13.57 19.39 -14.49
C ASN A 159 13.25 19.92 -13.09
N GLY A 160 12.13 20.65 -12.94
CA GLY A 160 11.64 20.96 -11.60
C GLY A 160 10.88 19.77 -11.00
N SER A 161 10.83 19.69 -9.67
CA SER A 161 10.06 18.68 -8.93
C SER A 161 9.02 19.32 -8.02
N ILE A 162 7.93 18.61 -7.78
CA ILE A 162 6.86 19.04 -6.87
C ILE A 162 6.56 17.88 -5.92
N THR A 163 6.60 18.15 -4.63
CA THR A 163 6.21 17.20 -3.58
C THR A 163 4.95 17.70 -2.90
N VAL A 164 3.94 16.85 -2.80
CA VAL A 164 2.73 17.09 -2.02
C VAL A 164 2.77 16.17 -0.80
N ASN A 165 2.72 16.75 0.40
CA ASN A 165 2.64 16.04 1.66
C ASN A 165 1.24 16.25 2.25
N VAL A 166 0.59 15.15 2.61
CA VAL A 166 -0.68 15.12 3.34
C VAL A 166 -0.42 14.56 4.73
N GLU A 167 -0.81 15.30 5.75
CA GLU A 167 -0.68 14.90 7.15
C GLU A 167 -2.04 14.93 7.86
N PRO A 168 -2.42 13.89 8.63
CA PRO A 168 -1.73 12.59 8.75
C PRO A 168 -1.65 11.78 7.43
N ALA A 169 -0.73 10.83 7.36
CA ALA A 169 -0.59 9.96 6.18
C ALA A 169 -1.70 8.91 6.12
N GLY A 170 -2.10 8.51 4.90
CA GLY A 170 -3.13 7.49 4.69
C GLY A 170 -4.55 7.98 4.95
N LEU A 171 -4.80 9.29 4.75
CA LEU A 171 -6.13 9.85 4.90
C LEU A 171 -7.04 9.58 3.69
N GLY A 172 -6.45 9.20 2.55
CA GLY A 172 -7.14 9.19 1.27
C GLY A 172 -7.58 10.60 0.87
N ALA A 173 -6.76 11.61 1.21
CA ALA A 173 -7.14 12.99 0.96
C ALA A 173 -6.89 13.35 -0.51
N ASP A 174 -7.96 13.64 -1.25
CA ASP A 174 -7.87 14.14 -2.62
C ASP A 174 -7.26 15.56 -2.64
N TRP A 175 -6.54 15.86 -3.71
CA TRP A 175 -6.09 17.20 -4.05
C TRP A 175 -5.99 17.38 -5.56
N THR A 176 -5.99 18.64 -6.01
CA THR A 176 -5.76 19.00 -7.41
C THR A 176 -4.58 19.95 -7.51
N LEU A 177 -3.67 19.66 -8.44
CA LEU A 177 -2.53 20.50 -8.79
C LEU A 177 -2.76 21.12 -10.17
N ASP A 178 -3.13 22.39 -10.20
CA ASP A 178 -3.32 23.16 -11.42
C ASP A 178 -2.05 23.94 -11.76
N GLY A 179 -1.65 23.94 -13.02
CA GLY A 179 -0.40 24.54 -13.48
C GLY A 179 -0.54 25.38 -14.74
N PRO A 180 0.58 25.84 -15.31
CA PRO A 180 0.60 26.62 -16.55
C PRO A 180 -0.02 25.86 -17.72
N ASN A 181 -0.42 26.60 -18.77
CA ASN A 181 -0.91 26.03 -20.04
C ASN A 181 -2.13 25.08 -19.91
N GLY A 182 -2.91 25.21 -18.82
CA GLY A 182 -4.08 24.36 -18.57
C GLY A 182 -3.72 22.97 -18.04
N PHE A 183 -2.52 22.79 -17.48
CA PHE A 183 -2.16 21.60 -16.73
C PHE A 183 -3.07 21.47 -15.49
N SER A 184 -3.57 20.26 -15.25
CA SER A 184 -4.34 19.92 -14.06
C SER A 184 -4.14 18.44 -13.76
N LEU A 185 -3.77 18.11 -12.52
CA LEU A 185 -3.51 16.75 -12.07
C LEU A 185 -4.25 16.50 -10.76
N PRO A 186 -5.22 15.57 -10.70
CA PRO A 186 -5.72 15.06 -9.44
C PRO A 186 -4.71 14.11 -8.81
N GLY A 187 -4.66 14.08 -7.48
CA GLY A 187 -3.90 13.10 -6.73
C GLY A 187 -4.53 12.83 -5.37
N GLU A 188 -4.02 11.80 -4.71
CA GLU A 188 -4.49 11.32 -3.41
C GLU A 188 -3.27 11.12 -2.51
N ASP A 189 -3.38 11.51 -1.24
CA ASP A 189 -2.33 11.37 -0.22
C ASP A 189 -0.99 12.02 -0.64
N SER A 190 0.10 11.65 0.03
CA SER A 190 1.42 12.21 -0.24
C SER A 190 2.00 11.66 -1.53
N MET A 191 2.48 12.55 -2.41
CA MET A 191 3.02 12.19 -3.72
C MET A 191 4.25 13.02 -4.07
N GLN A 192 5.26 12.37 -4.65
CA GLN A 192 6.41 13.03 -5.24
C GLN A 192 6.28 12.99 -6.76
N LEU A 193 6.34 14.17 -7.38
CA LEU A 193 6.18 14.38 -8.81
C LEU A 193 7.45 15.02 -9.36
N ALA A 194 7.85 14.63 -10.58
CA ALA A 194 9.03 15.15 -11.25
C ALA A 194 8.69 15.59 -12.67
N VAL A 195 9.56 16.44 -13.24
CA VAL A 195 9.49 16.92 -14.63
C VAL A 195 8.34 17.89 -14.86
N PHE A 196 8.48 19.09 -14.29
CA PHE A 196 7.53 20.19 -14.46
C PHE A 196 8.14 21.39 -15.19
N ASP A 197 7.31 22.03 -16.01
CA ASP A 197 7.59 23.32 -16.62
C ASP A 197 7.69 24.40 -15.54
N GLU A 198 8.55 25.40 -15.74
CA GLU A 198 8.56 26.58 -14.89
C GLU A 198 7.20 27.31 -14.93
N GLY A 199 6.81 27.91 -13.81
CA GLY A 199 5.57 28.68 -13.72
C GLY A 199 4.79 28.47 -12.43
N ASP A 200 3.61 29.08 -12.37
CA ASP A 200 2.77 29.04 -11.18
C ASP A 200 1.97 27.74 -11.13
N TYR A 201 2.10 27.02 -10.02
CA TYR A 201 1.28 25.87 -9.67
C TYR A 201 0.41 26.20 -8.47
N THR A 202 -0.85 25.81 -8.51
CA THR A 202 -1.81 25.97 -7.41
C THR A 202 -2.26 24.59 -6.96
N LEU A 203 -1.98 24.27 -5.70
CA LEU A 203 -2.48 23.05 -5.05
C LEU A 203 -3.75 23.38 -4.26
N SER A 204 -4.79 22.59 -4.47
CA SER A 204 -6.06 22.68 -3.74
C SER A 204 -6.33 21.36 -3.01
N PHE A 205 -6.51 21.41 -1.69
CA PHE A 205 -6.82 20.22 -0.89
C PHE A 205 -8.34 19.99 -0.82
N GLY A 206 -8.77 18.73 -0.95
CA GLY A 206 -10.15 18.31 -0.87
C GLY A 206 -10.69 18.24 0.57
N ASP A 207 -11.98 17.90 0.69
CA ASP A 207 -12.60 17.65 1.99
C ASP A 207 -12.44 16.17 2.37
N VAL A 208 -12.05 15.89 3.61
CA VAL A 208 -12.01 14.53 4.16
C VAL A 208 -13.03 14.42 5.30
N PRO A 209 -13.99 13.47 5.26
CA PRO A 209 -15.04 13.36 6.28
C PRO A 209 -14.48 13.23 7.71
N GLY A 210 -14.98 14.06 8.62
CA GLY A 210 -14.50 14.10 10.01
C GLY A 210 -13.19 14.88 10.19
N TRP A 211 -12.57 15.38 9.13
CA TRP A 211 -11.37 16.19 9.20
C TRP A 211 -11.62 17.62 8.74
N THR A 212 -10.87 18.55 9.32
CA THR A 212 -10.81 19.95 8.92
C THR A 212 -9.66 20.12 7.95
N ALA A 213 -9.98 20.57 6.73
CA ALA A 213 -9.01 20.78 5.65
C ALA A 213 -7.95 21.86 5.99
N PRO A 214 -6.75 21.80 5.37
CA PRO A 214 -5.69 22.77 5.56
C PRO A 214 -6.11 24.20 5.15
N ALA A 215 -5.58 25.20 5.84
CA ALA A 215 -5.79 26.62 5.51
C ALA A 215 -4.45 27.32 5.19
N PRO A 216 -4.35 28.08 4.08
CA PRO A 216 -5.39 28.31 3.06
C PRO A 216 -5.67 27.05 2.23
N GLY A 217 -6.92 26.86 1.81
CA GLY A 217 -7.35 25.67 1.05
C GLY A 217 -6.79 25.58 -0.37
N GLU A 218 -6.26 26.70 -0.89
CA GLU A 218 -5.49 26.76 -2.12
C GLU A 218 -4.14 27.42 -1.84
N ILE A 219 -3.06 26.83 -2.35
CA ILE A 219 -1.69 27.32 -2.20
C ILE A 219 -1.08 27.45 -3.59
N THR A 220 -0.72 28.67 -3.99
CA THR A 220 0.00 28.91 -5.25
C THR A 220 1.48 29.18 -5.00
N GLN A 221 2.37 28.44 -5.68
CA GLN A 221 3.82 28.68 -5.67
C GLN A 221 4.38 28.65 -7.10
N THR A 222 5.45 29.42 -7.35
CA THR A 222 6.11 29.49 -8.65
C THR A 222 7.30 28.54 -8.69
N LEU A 223 7.27 27.55 -9.60
CA LEU A 223 8.39 26.66 -9.86
C LEU A 223 9.41 27.36 -10.77
N THR A 224 10.66 27.44 -10.33
CA THR A 224 11.79 27.94 -11.13
C THR A 224 12.46 26.81 -11.92
N PRO A 225 13.27 27.11 -12.95
CA PRO A 225 14.08 26.09 -13.63
C PRO A 225 14.92 25.28 -12.64
N GLN A 226 14.86 23.95 -12.76
CA GLN A 226 15.51 22.99 -11.84
C GLN A 226 15.14 23.17 -10.35
N GLY A 227 14.05 23.89 -10.06
CA GLY A 227 13.58 24.16 -8.71
C GLY A 227 12.80 22.99 -8.12
N GLU A 228 12.53 23.08 -6.82
CA GLU A 228 11.66 22.14 -6.11
C GLU A 228 10.57 22.93 -5.39
N LEU A 229 9.32 22.50 -5.54
CA LEU A 229 8.21 22.96 -4.72
C LEU A 229 7.80 21.86 -3.75
N VAL A 230 7.49 22.27 -2.51
CA VAL A 230 6.91 21.39 -1.51
C VAL A 230 5.63 22.04 -1.02
N TYR A 231 4.54 21.29 -1.08
CA TYR A 231 3.26 21.63 -0.50
C TYR A 231 2.99 20.69 0.67
N THR A 232 2.53 21.23 1.79
CA THR A 232 2.14 20.43 2.96
C THR A 232 0.75 20.82 3.42
N GLY A 233 -0.18 19.86 3.37
CA GLY A 233 -1.54 19.99 3.89
C GLY A 233 -1.70 19.22 5.19
N VAL A 234 -1.90 19.95 6.29
CA VAL A 234 -2.15 19.35 7.62
C VAL A 234 -3.64 19.41 7.93
N TYR A 235 -4.31 18.26 7.89
CA TYR A 235 -5.68 18.10 8.32
C TYR A 235 -5.76 18.01 9.85
N SER A 236 -6.80 18.59 10.43
CA SER A 236 -6.99 18.64 11.89
C SER A 236 -8.40 18.23 12.30
N GLY A 237 -8.67 18.13 13.60
CA GLY A 237 -10.01 17.78 14.12
C GLY A 237 -10.21 16.27 14.27
N GLY A 238 -9.92 15.48 13.23
CA GLY A 238 -10.10 14.02 13.21
C GLY A 238 -11.54 13.57 13.50
N PRO A 239 -11.92 12.33 13.13
CA PRO A 239 -13.27 11.84 13.39
C PRO A 239 -13.55 11.65 14.89
N PHE A 240 -12.51 11.62 15.72
CA PHE A 240 -12.60 11.39 17.16
C PHE A 240 -12.16 12.62 17.95
N THR A 241 -13.02 13.09 18.85
CA THR A 241 -12.67 14.06 19.89
C THR A 241 -12.47 13.31 21.21
N ALA A 242 -11.29 13.41 21.81
CA ALA A 242 -11.03 12.78 23.10
C ALA A 242 -11.91 13.37 24.21
N VAL A 243 -12.64 12.52 24.93
CA VAL A 243 -13.41 12.87 26.13
C VAL A 243 -12.59 12.45 27.35
N LEU A 244 -11.92 13.40 28.00
CA LEU A 244 -11.00 13.12 29.11
C LEU A 244 -11.65 13.19 30.50
N ASP A 245 -12.80 13.87 30.61
CA ASP A 245 -13.56 14.06 31.86
C ASP A 245 -14.89 13.30 31.82
N GLY A 246 -14.87 12.07 31.26
CA GLY A 246 -16.05 11.23 31.07
C GLY A 246 -16.48 10.44 32.32
N PRO A 247 -17.67 9.83 32.28
CA PRO A 247 -18.25 9.10 33.42
C PRO A 247 -17.54 7.78 33.73
N LEU A 248 -16.58 7.37 32.89
CA LEU A 248 -15.81 6.14 33.09
C LEU A 248 -15.16 6.10 34.48
N GLY A 249 -14.55 7.21 34.91
CA GLY A 249 -14.12 7.44 36.31
C GLY A 249 -13.25 6.36 36.96
N ASP A 250 -12.84 5.33 36.22
CA ASP A 250 -12.22 4.14 36.77
C ASP A 250 -10.80 4.44 37.24
N ALA A 251 -10.54 4.11 38.50
CA ALA A 251 -9.21 4.17 39.09
C ALA A 251 -8.59 2.77 39.26
N GLY A 252 -9.33 1.74 38.87
CA GLY A 252 -8.93 0.35 38.88
C GLY A 252 -7.88 0.02 37.81
N PRO A 253 -7.12 -1.06 38.00
CA PRO A 253 -6.21 -1.60 37.00
C PRO A 253 -7.00 -2.33 35.89
N ALA A 254 -7.60 -1.56 34.99
CA ALA A 254 -8.40 -2.08 33.89
C ALA A 254 -7.56 -2.97 32.96
N ARG A 255 -8.14 -4.10 32.56
CA ARG A 255 -7.52 -5.12 31.71
C ARG A 255 -8.32 -5.44 30.45
N GLY A 256 -9.64 -5.32 30.53
CA GLY A 256 -10.55 -5.54 29.41
C GLY A 256 -11.65 -4.49 29.39
N VAL A 257 -12.22 -4.27 28.21
CA VAL A 257 -13.42 -3.46 28.02
C VAL A 257 -14.30 -4.16 26.99
N ALA A 258 -15.61 -4.16 27.23
CA ALA A 258 -16.62 -4.61 26.27
C ALA A 258 -17.71 -3.55 26.13
N LEU A 259 -18.19 -3.37 24.91
CA LEU A 259 -19.38 -2.60 24.60
C LEU A 259 -20.52 -3.57 24.35
N VAL A 260 -21.66 -3.39 25.01
CA VAL A 260 -22.81 -4.28 24.94
C VAL A 260 -24.07 -3.48 25.26
N ASP A 261 -25.19 -3.76 24.61
CA ASP A 261 -26.51 -3.27 25.05
C ASP A 261 -27.11 -4.36 25.94
N PHE A 262 -26.82 -4.32 27.25
CA PHE A 262 -27.13 -5.46 28.13
C PHE A 262 -28.58 -5.48 28.60
N ASP A 263 -29.31 -4.37 28.52
CA ASP A 263 -30.72 -4.29 28.91
C ASP A 263 -31.67 -4.06 27.73
N ALA A 264 -31.15 -4.19 26.51
CA ALA A 264 -31.88 -4.17 25.23
C ALA A 264 -32.66 -2.87 25.01
N ASP A 265 -32.11 -1.75 25.47
CA ASP A 265 -32.71 -0.42 25.33
C ASP A 265 -32.24 0.32 24.07
N GLY A 266 -31.24 -0.22 23.37
CA GLY A 266 -30.67 0.28 22.13
C GLY A 266 -29.47 1.21 22.30
N ASP A 267 -29.10 1.55 23.54
CA ASP A 267 -27.90 2.30 23.85
C ASP A 267 -26.75 1.33 24.23
N LEU A 268 -25.55 1.54 23.70
CA LEU A 268 -24.39 0.72 24.09
C LEU A 268 -23.90 1.12 25.49
N ASP A 269 -23.80 0.12 26.35
CA ASP A 269 -23.21 0.15 27.69
C ASP A 269 -21.73 -0.22 27.65
N ILE A 270 -21.06 -0.06 28.81
CA ILE A 270 -19.63 -0.33 28.94
C ILE A 270 -19.39 -1.26 30.14
N HIS A 271 -18.80 -2.42 29.89
CA HIS A 271 -18.24 -3.27 30.94
C HIS A 271 -16.71 -3.12 30.95
N VAL A 272 -16.15 -2.60 32.05
CA VAL A 272 -14.70 -2.53 32.28
C VAL A 272 -14.29 -3.61 33.28
N VAL A 273 -13.35 -4.45 32.87
CA VAL A 273 -12.84 -5.57 33.67
C VAL A 273 -11.56 -5.18 34.37
N ASN A 274 -11.50 -5.42 35.68
CA ASN A 274 -10.44 -4.98 36.57
C ASN A 274 -9.70 -6.15 37.25
N SER A 275 -8.38 -6.00 37.36
CA SER A 275 -7.51 -6.99 38.01
C SER A 275 -6.99 -6.48 39.37
N GLY A 276 -7.67 -6.83 40.45
CA GLY A 276 -7.35 -6.42 41.82
C GLY A 276 -8.30 -5.35 42.38
N ALA A 277 -9.34 -5.01 41.63
CA ALA A 277 -10.45 -4.15 42.00
C ALA A 277 -11.73 -4.72 41.39
N ALA A 278 -12.89 -4.22 41.82
CA ALA A 278 -14.16 -4.63 41.22
C ALA A 278 -14.27 -4.13 39.77
N ASP A 279 -15.00 -4.87 38.96
CA ASP A 279 -15.38 -4.48 37.60
C ASP A 279 -16.35 -3.28 37.64
N LEU A 280 -16.45 -2.56 36.52
CA LEU A 280 -17.46 -1.51 36.31
C LEU A 280 -18.42 -1.96 35.22
N LEU A 281 -19.71 -1.78 35.45
CA LEU A 281 -20.74 -1.88 34.42
C LEU A 281 -21.46 -0.56 34.37
N LEU A 282 -21.25 0.20 33.31
CA LEU A 282 -21.81 1.53 33.12
C LEU A 282 -22.97 1.42 32.14
N ARG A 283 -24.19 1.47 32.67
CA ARG A 283 -25.39 1.56 31.84
C ARG A 283 -25.49 2.94 31.22
N ASN A 284 -25.71 3.02 29.91
CA ASN A 284 -25.82 4.25 29.14
C ASN A 284 -27.28 4.58 28.84
N ASP A 285 -27.86 5.53 29.56
CA ASP A 285 -29.20 6.03 29.25
C ASP A 285 -29.08 7.31 28.38
N ALA A 286 -29.08 7.18 27.06
CA ALA A 286 -29.00 8.28 26.09
C ALA A 286 -27.81 9.24 26.32
N GLY A 287 -26.63 8.69 26.59
CA GLY A 287 -25.38 9.41 26.86
C GLY A 287 -25.13 9.70 28.35
N VAL A 288 -26.05 9.28 29.24
CA VAL A 288 -25.88 9.41 30.69
C VAL A 288 -25.50 8.05 31.28
N PHE A 289 -24.24 7.93 31.70
CA PHE A 289 -23.73 6.66 32.23
C PHE A 289 -23.94 6.55 33.75
N THR A 290 -24.43 5.40 34.19
CA THR A 290 -24.62 5.04 35.60
C THR A 290 -23.93 3.72 35.92
N ASP A 291 -23.08 3.71 36.95
CA ASP A 291 -22.47 2.47 37.45
C ASP A 291 -23.50 1.57 38.16
N VAL A 292 -23.69 0.37 37.60
CA VAL A 292 -24.58 -0.68 38.08
C VAL A 292 -23.82 -1.98 38.41
N ALA A 293 -22.48 -1.94 38.50
CA ALA A 293 -21.62 -3.10 38.73
C ALA A 293 -21.94 -3.89 40.00
N ALA A 294 -22.56 -3.26 41.00
CA ALA A 294 -23.02 -3.95 42.22
C ALA A 294 -24.02 -5.08 41.94
N GLY A 295 -24.64 -5.10 40.75
CA GLY A 295 -25.51 -6.17 40.27
C GLY A 295 -24.77 -7.34 39.60
N LEU A 296 -23.50 -7.19 39.23
CA LEU A 296 -22.73 -8.26 38.58
C LEU A 296 -22.52 -9.44 39.53
N ALA A 297 -22.93 -10.62 39.09
CA ALA A 297 -22.64 -11.85 39.81
C ALA A 297 -21.15 -12.23 39.68
N ALA A 298 -20.65 -12.93 40.70
CA ALA A 298 -19.35 -13.62 40.68
C ALA A 298 -18.07 -12.75 40.51
N ASP A 299 -18.13 -11.43 40.59
CA ASP A 299 -16.92 -10.60 40.58
C ASP A 299 -16.06 -10.84 41.84
N SER A 300 -14.85 -11.38 41.63
CA SER A 300 -13.85 -11.62 42.68
C SER A 300 -12.70 -10.61 42.66
N GLY A 301 -12.74 -9.64 41.74
CA GLY A 301 -11.72 -8.63 41.53
C GLY A 301 -10.42 -9.19 40.95
N ALA A 302 -10.47 -10.23 40.13
CA ALA A 302 -9.33 -10.84 39.46
C ALA A 302 -9.54 -10.95 37.94
N GLY A 303 -10.37 -10.07 37.38
CA GLY A 303 -10.74 -10.07 35.97
C GLY A 303 -9.58 -9.71 35.05
N MET A 304 -9.50 -10.41 33.91
CA MET A 304 -8.53 -10.15 32.85
C MET A 304 -9.21 -9.81 31.52
N ALA A 305 -10.32 -10.47 31.20
CA ALA A 305 -11.16 -10.15 30.05
C ALA A 305 -12.60 -10.61 30.29
N ALA A 306 -13.56 -9.93 29.66
CA ALA A 306 -14.94 -10.38 29.55
C ALA A 306 -15.36 -10.26 28.09
N VAL A 307 -16.09 -11.26 27.60
CA VAL A 307 -16.71 -11.22 26.27
C VAL A 307 -18.17 -11.57 26.40
N TRP A 308 -18.99 -10.74 25.77
CA TRP A 308 -20.44 -10.84 25.82
C TRP A 308 -20.98 -11.57 24.59
N ALA A 309 -21.96 -12.43 24.81
CA ALA A 309 -22.68 -13.16 23.77
C ALA A 309 -23.96 -13.78 24.37
N ASP A 310 -25.00 -13.94 23.57
CA ASP A 310 -26.21 -14.68 23.93
C ASP A 310 -25.92 -16.20 23.75
N TYR A 311 -25.39 -16.85 24.80
CA TYR A 311 -24.95 -18.25 24.67
C TYR A 311 -26.13 -19.24 24.75
N ASP A 312 -27.27 -18.78 25.28
CA ASP A 312 -28.47 -19.58 25.46
C ASP A 312 -29.63 -19.28 24.49
N ASN A 313 -29.39 -18.37 23.54
CA ASN A 313 -30.30 -17.93 22.49
C ASN A 313 -31.63 -17.37 23.05
N ASP A 314 -31.58 -16.68 24.18
CA ASP A 314 -32.76 -16.08 24.82
C ASP A 314 -32.99 -14.60 24.45
N GLY A 315 -32.01 -14.00 23.77
CA GLY A 315 -32.03 -12.62 23.27
C GLY A 315 -31.35 -11.61 24.19
N ASP A 316 -30.92 -12.02 25.39
CA ASP A 316 -30.16 -11.17 26.31
C ASP A 316 -28.67 -11.53 26.19
N PRO A 317 -27.75 -10.55 26.03
CA PRO A 317 -26.33 -10.88 25.97
C PRO A 317 -25.83 -11.28 27.36
N ASP A 318 -25.25 -12.46 27.45
CA ASP A 318 -24.55 -12.97 28.62
C ASP A 318 -23.07 -12.64 28.56
N PHE A 319 -22.27 -13.00 29.57
CA PHE A 319 -20.83 -12.88 29.46
C PHE A 319 -20.04 -13.99 30.14
N TYR A 320 -18.85 -14.23 29.61
CA TYR A 320 -17.84 -15.05 30.27
C TYR A 320 -16.67 -14.19 30.74
N LEU A 321 -16.33 -14.29 32.03
CA LEU A 321 -15.28 -13.53 32.70
C LEU A 321 -14.07 -14.43 32.95
N ALA A 322 -12.99 -14.17 32.22
CA ALA A 322 -11.69 -14.79 32.42
C ALA A 322 -10.92 -14.11 33.55
N ARG A 323 -10.26 -14.92 34.38
CA ARG A 323 -9.53 -14.47 35.57
C ARG A 323 -8.15 -15.09 35.67
N ASP A 324 -7.26 -14.42 36.39
CA ASP A 324 -5.88 -14.85 36.53
C ASP A 324 -5.68 -15.87 37.65
N GLY A 325 -5.66 -17.17 37.30
CA GLY A 325 -5.29 -18.25 38.22
C GLY A 325 -6.35 -18.59 39.27
N VAL A 326 -7.56 -18.04 39.12
CA VAL A 326 -8.77 -18.39 39.87
C VAL A 326 -9.85 -18.83 38.89
N ALA A 327 -10.91 -19.47 39.40
CA ALA A 327 -11.99 -19.94 38.53
C ALA A 327 -12.60 -18.78 37.73
N ASN A 328 -12.74 -18.97 36.42
CA ASN A 328 -13.53 -18.13 35.53
C ASN A 328 -15.03 -18.25 35.86
N SER A 329 -15.85 -17.36 35.29
CA SER A 329 -17.30 -17.44 35.43
C SER A 329 -18.03 -17.25 34.12
N LEU A 330 -19.07 -18.05 33.91
CA LEU A 330 -20.14 -17.74 32.98
C LEU A 330 -21.26 -17.05 33.76
N VAL A 331 -21.66 -15.87 33.33
CA VAL A 331 -22.72 -15.08 33.97
C VAL A 331 -23.82 -14.89 32.95
N ARG A 332 -25.00 -15.43 33.26
CA ARG A 332 -26.20 -15.25 32.45
C ARG A 332 -26.89 -13.95 32.81
N ASN A 333 -27.41 -13.25 31.82
CA ASN A 333 -28.16 -12.02 31.95
C ASN A 333 -29.64 -12.28 31.68
N ASP A 334 -30.49 -12.21 32.70
CA ASP A 334 -31.94 -12.36 32.56
C ASP A 334 -32.60 -10.96 32.54
N GLY A 335 -32.42 -10.19 31.45
CA GLY A 335 -32.98 -8.84 31.29
C GLY A 335 -32.46 -7.82 32.31
N GLY A 336 -31.13 -7.76 32.49
CA GLY A 336 -30.43 -6.90 33.45
C GLY A 336 -30.26 -7.50 34.85
N VAL A 337 -30.66 -8.76 35.03
CA VAL A 337 -30.45 -9.53 36.28
C VAL A 337 -29.38 -10.58 36.04
N PHE A 338 -28.22 -10.38 36.64
CA PHE A 338 -27.07 -11.27 36.43
C PHE A 338 -27.08 -12.48 37.37
N VAL A 339 -26.92 -13.67 36.80
CA VAL A 339 -26.92 -14.97 37.50
C VAL A 339 -25.62 -15.71 37.18
N ASP A 340 -24.94 -16.21 38.22
CA ASP A 340 -23.79 -17.09 38.01
C ASP A 340 -24.25 -18.45 37.46
N ALA A 341 -23.95 -18.69 36.18
CA ALA A 341 -24.28 -19.89 35.44
C ALA A 341 -23.07 -20.84 35.29
N THR A 342 -22.00 -20.59 36.06
CA THR A 342 -20.76 -21.37 35.96
C THR A 342 -20.97 -22.81 36.41
N ILE A 343 -20.68 -23.75 35.51
CA ILE A 343 -20.81 -25.18 35.78
C ILE A 343 -19.53 -25.95 35.42
N GLY A 344 -19.15 -26.89 36.28
CA GLY A 344 -18.08 -27.86 35.99
C GLY A 344 -16.79 -27.21 35.47
N ALA A 345 -16.40 -27.57 34.25
CA ALA A 345 -15.14 -27.15 33.64
C ALA A 345 -15.12 -25.68 33.16
N LEU A 346 -16.29 -25.02 33.03
CA LEU A 346 -16.37 -23.58 32.75
C LEU A 346 -15.78 -22.73 33.87
N GLY A 347 -15.69 -23.26 35.10
CA GLY A 347 -14.88 -22.67 36.16
C GLY A 347 -13.38 -22.87 35.93
N ASN A 348 -12.88 -22.65 34.70
CA ASN A 348 -11.49 -22.88 34.34
C ASN A 348 -10.57 -22.06 35.26
N THR A 349 -9.57 -22.70 35.86
CA THR A 349 -8.66 -22.07 36.83
C THR A 349 -7.28 -21.76 36.24
N GLY A 350 -7.17 -21.71 34.92
CA GLY A 350 -5.94 -21.28 34.24
C GLY A 350 -5.65 -19.80 34.51
N ALA A 351 -4.50 -19.32 34.04
CA ALA A 351 -4.21 -17.90 34.02
C ALA A 351 -4.94 -17.26 32.83
N GLY A 352 -6.27 -17.09 32.95
CA GLY A 352 -7.12 -16.61 31.88
C GLY A 352 -6.67 -15.25 31.34
N ARG A 353 -6.70 -15.09 30.02
CA ARG A 353 -6.43 -13.83 29.30
C ARG A 353 -7.63 -13.53 28.41
N GLY A 354 -7.47 -13.61 27.08
CA GLY A 354 -8.56 -13.46 26.13
C GLY A 354 -9.53 -14.63 26.13
N VAL A 355 -10.72 -14.35 25.61
CA VAL A 355 -11.83 -15.28 25.44
C VAL A 355 -12.44 -14.94 24.07
N ALA A 356 -13.01 -15.92 23.38
CA ALA A 356 -13.71 -15.68 22.12
C ALA A 356 -14.87 -16.67 21.96
N TRP A 357 -16.03 -16.15 21.53
CA TRP A 357 -17.20 -16.96 21.16
C TRP A 357 -17.24 -17.20 19.65
N ALA A 358 -17.61 -18.40 19.25
CA ALA A 358 -17.97 -18.75 17.87
C ALA A 358 -18.82 -20.02 17.85
N ASP A 359 -19.71 -20.15 16.88
CA ASP A 359 -20.35 -21.43 16.55
C ASP A 359 -19.39 -22.20 15.63
N PHE A 360 -18.38 -22.86 16.20
CA PHE A 360 -17.26 -23.40 15.39
C PHE A 360 -17.68 -24.63 14.59
N ASP A 361 -18.77 -25.29 14.93
CA ASP A 361 -19.26 -26.47 14.23
C ASP A 361 -20.63 -26.29 13.57
N LEU A 362 -21.09 -25.04 13.49
CA LEU A 362 -22.27 -24.58 12.76
C LEU A 362 -23.56 -25.27 13.22
N ASP A 363 -23.66 -25.57 14.52
CA ASP A 363 -24.83 -26.20 15.13
C ASP A 363 -25.88 -25.20 15.66
N GLY A 364 -25.56 -23.91 15.57
CA GLY A 364 -26.41 -22.79 15.98
C GLY A 364 -26.28 -22.43 17.45
N LEU A 365 -25.30 -23.00 18.16
CA LEU A 365 -24.99 -22.68 19.55
C LEU A 365 -23.58 -22.10 19.63
N LEU A 366 -23.41 -21.04 20.40
CA LEU A 366 -22.09 -20.45 20.59
C LEU A 366 -21.23 -21.31 21.51
N ASP A 367 -20.01 -21.59 21.03
CA ASP A 367 -18.93 -22.25 21.75
C ASP A 367 -17.91 -21.26 22.26
N LEU A 368 -17.16 -21.66 23.28
CA LEU A 368 -16.29 -20.77 24.03
C LEU A 368 -14.83 -21.21 23.97
N TYR A 369 -13.96 -20.34 23.45
CA TYR A 369 -12.52 -20.53 23.53
C TYR A 369 -11.89 -19.66 24.60
N VAL A 370 -11.11 -20.26 25.49
CA VAL A 370 -10.46 -19.62 26.64
C VAL A 370 -8.94 -19.67 26.47
N CYS A 371 -8.31 -18.50 26.39
CA CYS A 371 -6.86 -18.35 26.33
C CYS A 371 -6.24 -18.35 27.72
N ASN A 372 -5.14 -19.07 27.88
CA ASN A 372 -4.42 -19.20 29.14
C ASN A 372 -2.94 -18.81 28.99
N ASP A 373 -2.44 -18.07 29.98
CA ASP A 373 -1.06 -17.64 30.07
C ASP A 373 -0.17 -18.74 30.67
N GLY A 374 0.35 -19.61 29.79
CA GLY A 374 1.31 -20.66 30.12
C GLY A 374 0.69 -21.98 30.55
N GLN A 375 -0.63 -22.09 30.52
CA GLN A 375 -1.38 -23.36 30.55
C GLN A 375 -2.06 -23.59 29.21
N ALA A 376 -2.55 -24.81 28.98
CA ALA A 376 -3.29 -25.13 27.77
C ALA A 376 -4.59 -24.30 27.67
N ASN A 377 -4.85 -23.73 26.51
CA ASN A 377 -6.13 -23.14 26.14
C ASN A 377 -7.22 -24.22 26.12
N VAL A 378 -8.47 -23.78 26.28
CA VAL A 378 -9.62 -24.70 26.32
C VAL A 378 -10.70 -24.22 25.36
N LEU A 379 -11.15 -25.10 24.48
CA LEU A 379 -12.35 -24.93 23.67
C LEU A 379 -13.49 -25.69 24.35
N PHE A 380 -14.55 -25.00 24.76
CA PHE A 380 -15.76 -25.61 25.28
C PHE A 380 -16.84 -25.60 24.21
N ARG A 381 -17.23 -26.78 23.76
CA ARG A 381 -18.39 -26.93 22.90
C ARG A 381 -19.68 -26.91 23.70
N ASN A 382 -20.63 -26.08 23.29
CA ASN A 382 -21.98 -26.00 23.81
C ASN A 382 -22.87 -27.07 23.15
N TYR A 383 -23.59 -27.84 23.96
CA TYR A 383 -24.54 -28.86 23.50
C TYR A 383 -25.99 -28.48 23.80
N GLY A 384 -26.22 -27.27 24.29
CA GLY A 384 -27.54 -26.77 24.59
C GLY A 384 -28.00 -27.10 26.02
N PRO A 385 -29.31 -26.94 26.28
CA PRO A 385 -29.89 -27.17 27.59
C PRO A 385 -29.90 -28.67 27.95
N ALA A 386 -29.50 -28.95 29.18
CA ALA A 386 -29.51 -30.27 29.82
C ALA A 386 -30.26 -30.21 31.17
N GLY A 387 -31.59 -30.14 31.09
CA GLY A 387 -32.43 -29.94 32.28
C GLY A 387 -32.50 -28.46 32.67
N ASP A 388 -32.17 -28.14 33.92
CA ASP A 388 -32.17 -26.77 34.46
C ASP A 388 -30.82 -26.06 34.28
N SER A 389 -29.94 -26.56 33.41
CA SER A 389 -28.60 -26.04 33.16
C SER A 389 -28.20 -26.27 31.71
N TRP A 390 -27.07 -25.70 31.29
CA TRP A 390 -26.48 -25.92 29.98
C TRP A 390 -25.43 -27.03 30.02
N PHE A 391 -25.07 -27.62 28.88
CA PHE A 391 -24.05 -28.66 28.83
C PHE A 391 -22.89 -28.23 27.93
N PHE A 392 -21.71 -28.10 28.54
CA PHE A 392 -20.47 -27.79 27.84
C PHE A 392 -19.46 -28.92 27.98
N LEU A 393 -18.72 -29.19 26.91
CA LEU A 393 -17.67 -30.21 26.88
C LEU A 393 -16.36 -29.63 26.34
N ASP A 394 -15.25 -29.98 26.98
CA ASP A 394 -13.91 -29.66 26.48
C ASP A 394 -13.63 -30.40 25.15
N GLN A 395 -13.41 -29.63 24.08
CA GLN A 395 -13.02 -30.06 22.74
C GLN A 395 -11.68 -29.43 22.30
N SER A 396 -10.81 -29.12 23.25
CA SER A 396 -9.55 -28.42 22.99
C SER A 396 -8.52 -29.18 22.14
N THR A 397 -8.74 -30.45 21.81
CA THR A 397 -7.75 -31.24 21.05
C THR A 397 -7.46 -30.60 19.69
N GLY A 398 -6.21 -30.19 19.49
CA GLY A 398 -5.75 -29.52 18.25
C GLY A 398 -5.62 -28.01 18.38
N VAL A 399 -6.31 -27.40 19.35
CA VAL A 399 -6.27 -25.97 19.67
C VAL A 399 -5.85 -25.68 21.12
N ASN A 400 -5.44 -26.70 21.87
CA ASN A 400 -5.01 -26.60 23.26
C ASN A 400 -3.59 -26.01 23.41
N ASP A 401 -3.33 -24.88 22.75
CA ASP A 401 -2.03 -24.22 22.81
C ASP A 401 -1.67 -23.81 24.24
N ALA A 402 -0.39 -23.90 24.61
CA ALA A 402 0.12 -23.53 25.92
C ALA A 402 1.22 -22.46 25.84
N GLY A 403 1.21 -21.69 24.75
CA GLY A 403 2.25 -20.74 24.35
C GLY A 403 2.25 -19.40 25.10
N GLY A 404 1.40 -19.25 26.11
CA GLY A 404 1.15 -17.96 26.77
C GLY A 404 0.16 -17.13 25.97
N THR A 405 -1.04 -17.66 25.74
CA THR A 405 -2.00 -17.04 24.82
C THR A 405 -2.68 -15.85 25.45
N GLN A 406 -2.63 -14.72 24.75
CA GLN A 406 -3.13 -13.44 25.22
C GLN A 406 -4.53 -13.11 24.69
N SER A 407 -4.82 -13.46 23.43
CA SER A 407 -6.08 -13.14 22.77
C SER A 407 -6.35 -14.14 21.64
N ALA A 408 -7.62 -14.29 21.28
CA ALA A 408 -8.11 -15.13 20.20
C ALA A 408 -9.18 -14.39 19.42
N SER A 409 -9.28 -14.66 18.12
CA SER A 409 -10.39 -14.21 17.29
C SER A 409 -10.73 -15.30 16.26
N TRP A 410 -11.95 -15.24 15.75
CA TRP A 410 -12.49 -16.20 14.80
C TRP A 410 -12.82 -15.52 13.47
N GLY A 411 -12.62 -16.23 12.38
CA GLY A 411 -13.01 -15.78 11.05
C GLY A 411 -12.74 -16.84 10.00
N ASP A 412 -13.41 -16.75 8.87
CA ASP A 412 -13.24 -17.66 7.73
C ASP A 412 -12.08 -17.13 6.86
N PHE A 413 -10.89 -17.77 6.93
CA PHE A 413 -9.71 -17.26 6.21
C PHE A 413 -9.54 -17.83 4.81
N ASP A 414 -10.17 -18.97 4.53
CA ASP A 414 -10.05 -19.66 3.25
C ASP A 414 -11.36 -19.72 2.44
N ASP A 415 -12.39 -19.00 2.91
CA ASP A 415 -13.73 -18.88 2.32
C ASP A 415 -14.45 -20.24 2.20
N ASP A 416 -14.19 -21.18 3.13
CA ASP A 416 -14.82 -22.50 3.14
C ASP A 416 -16.14 -22.57 3.93
N GLY A 417 -16.43 -21.52 4.69
CA GLY A 417 -17.64 -21.33 5.48
C GLY A 417 -17.57 -21.82 6.92
N ASP A 418 -16.47 -22.44 7.34
CA ASP A 418 -16.22 -22.85 8.71
C ASP A 418 -15.37 -21.76 9.44
N PRO A 419 -15.70 -21.37 10.69
CA PRO A 419 -14.90 -20.37 11.40
C PRO A 419 -13.52 -20.90 11.80
N ASP A 420 -12.46 -20.25 11.35
CA ASP A 420 -11.08 -20.53 11.73
C ASP A 420 -10.64 -19.72 12.95
N LEU A 421 -9.58 -20.19 13.62
CA LEU A 421 -9.11 -19.60 14.87
C LEU A 421 -7.72 -18.99 14.71
N VAL A 422 -7.58 -17.71 15.03
CA VAL A 422 -6.28 -17.07 15.21
C VAL A 422 -6.04 -16.77 16.69
N ILE A 423 -4.83 -17.01 17.17
CA ILE A 423 -4.41 -16.67 18.53
C ILE A 423 -3.10 -15.87 18.54
N THR A 424 -2.97 -15.02 19.55
CA THR A 424 -1.71 -14.32 19.84
C THR A 424 -1.06 -14.81 21.11
N ASN A 425 0.27 -14.91 21.11
CA ASN A 425 1.05 -15.46 22.20
C ASN A 425 2.11 -14.47 22.69
N ALA A 426 2.26 -14.37 24.02
CA ALA A 426 3.25 -13.50 24.65
C ALA A 426 4.69 -14.04 24.57
N PHE A 427 4.86 -15.36 24.52
CA PHE A 427 6.19 -16.01 24.66
C PHE A 427 6.56 -16.94 23.50
N THR A 428 5.60 -17.28 22.66
CA THR A 428 5.78 -18.17 21.51
C THR A 428 5.14 -17.56 20.28
N ALA A 429 5.27 -18.21 19.13
CA ALA A 429 4.65 -17.70 17.92
C ALA A 429 3.12 -17.63 18.07
N ASP A 430 2.54 -16.57 17.53
CA ASP A 430 1.12 -16.49 17.20
C ASP A 430 0.77 -17.65 16.25
N ARG A 431 -0.51 -18.06 16.24
CA ARG A 431 -0.94 -19.22 15.44
C ARG A 431 -2.26 -18.97 14.76
N LEU A 432 -2.38 -19.53 13.57
CA LEU A 432 -3.64 -19.71 12.84
C LEU A 432 -3.96 -21.20 12.78
N PHE A 433 -5.20 -21.54 13.07
CA PHE A 433 -5.75 -22.90 13.01
C PHE A 433 -6.91 -22.91 12.02
N GLU A 434 -6.76 -23.70 10.96
CA GLU A 434 -7.81 -23.98 9.98
C GLU A 434 -8.80 -24.97 10.60
N ASN A 435 -10.08 -24.62 10.60
CA ASN A 435 -11.16 -25.48 11.02
C ASN A 435 -11.58 -26.38 9.85
N ALA A 436 -11.18 -27.65 9.87
CA ALA A 436 -11.53 -28.60 8.82
C ALA A 436 -12.94 -29.20 9.02
N GLY A 437 -13.87 -28.38 9.50
CA GLY A 437 -15.22 -28.71 9.93
C GLY A 437 -15.29 -29.62 11.16
N ALA A 438 -16.35 -30.43 11.24
CA ALA A 438 -16.74 -31.25 12.41
C ALA A 438 -15.66 -32.23 12.95
N PHE A 439 -14.50 -32.36 12.31
CA PHE A 439 -13.45 -33.32 12.66
C PHE A 439 -12.12 -32.68 13.09
N GLY A 440 -12.07 -31.37 13.28
CA GLY A 440 -11.05 -30.68 14.09
C GLY A 440 -10.15 -29.71 13.32
N PHE A 441 -9.14 -29.22 14.04
CA PHE A 441 -8.31 -28.11 13.60
C PHE A 441 -6.95 -28.54 13.05
N ASN A 442 -6.52 -27.89 11.96
CA ASN A 442 -5.18 -28.03 11.39
C ASN A 442 -4.35 -26.78 11.66
N PRO A 443 -3.14 -26.88 12.25
CA PRO A 443 -2.28 -25.72 12.41
C PRO A 443 -1.74 -25.24 11.05
N VAL A 444 -1.94 -23.96 10.74
CA VAL A 444 -1.42 -23.32 9.53
C VAL A 444 0.04 -22.90 9.75
N THR A 445 0.97 -23.71 9.24
CA THR A 445 2.41 -23.55 9.52
C THR A 445 3.15 -22.59 8.60
N ASN A 446 2.56 -22.21 7.46
CA ASN A 446 3.16 -21.31 6.46
C ASN A 446 2.47 -19.93 6.40
N SER A 447 1.82 -19.49 7.48
CA SER A 447 1.26 -18.14 7.55
C SER A 447 2.35 -17.12 7.91
N ASN A 448 2.22 -15.91 7.39
CA ASN A 448 2.97 -14.73 7.83
C ASN A 448 2.53 -14.25 9.23
N ILE A 449 1.43 -14.80 9.77
CA ILE A 449 0.92 -14.56 11.13
C ILE A 449 1.85 -15.16 12.18
N ASN A 450 2.62 -16.22 11.87
CA ASN A 450 3.53 -16.92 12.79
C ASN A 450 4.77 -16.07 13.17
N ASN A 451 4.55 -14.86 13.67
CA ASN A 451 5.58 -13.95 14.15
C ASN A 451 6.12 -14.46 15.49
N LEU A 452 7.44 -14.49 15.65
CA LEU A 452 8.12 -14.90 16.88
C LEU A 452 8.14 -13.78 17.95
N GLY A 453 7.23 -12.80 17.84
CA GLY A 453 7.12 -11.63 18.72
C GLY A 453 6.17 -11.88 19.89
N ALA A 454 5.96 -10.85 20.72
CA ALA A 454 4.97 -10.86 21.78
C ALA A 454 3.65 -10.27 21.25
N GLY A 455 2.70 -11.14 20.91
CA GLY A 455 1.33 -10.75 20.55
C GLY A 455 0.49 -10.52 21.82
N SER A 456 -0.32 -9.46 21.81
CA SER A 456 -1.14 -9.07 22.99
C SER A 456 -2.64 -8.98 22.70
N GLY A 457 -3.04 -8.86 21.43
CA GLY A 457 -4.42 -8.67 21.01
C GLY A 457 -4.57 -9.07 19.55
N VAL A 458 -5.72 -9.64 19.21
CA VAL A 458 -6.09 -9.97 17.84
C VAL A 458 -7.57 -9.66 17.63
N ASP A 459 -7.90 -9.23 16.43
CA ASP A 459 -9.27 -9.07 15.97
C ASP A 459 -9.34 -9.54 14.52
N TRP A 460 -10.52 -9.99 14.09
CA TRP A 460 -10.76 -10.47 12.74
C TRP A 460 -11.93 -9.71 12.14
N GLY A 461 -11.78 -9.24 10.90
CA GLY A 461 -12.83 -8.55 10.17
C GLY A 461 -12.54 -8.53 8.68
N ASP A 462 -13.62 -8.49 7.89
CA ASP A 462 -13.57 -8.12 6.47
C ASP A 462 -13.50 -6.58 6.42
N PHE A 463 -12.37 -6.02 5.94
CA PHE A 463 -12.06 -4.59 5.99
C PHE A 463 -12.20 -3.90 4.63
#